data_AF-A0A6U4IW29-F1
#
_entry.id   AF-A0A6U4IW29-F1
#
_cell.length_a   1.000
_cell.length_b   1.000
_cell.length_c   1.000
_cell.angle_alpha   90.00
_cell.angle_beta   90.00
_cell.angle_gamma   90.00
#
_symmetry.space_group_name_H-M   'P 1'
#
loop_
_entity.id
_entity.type
_entity.pdbx_description
1 polymer ?
#
loop_
_entity_poly.entity_id
_entity_poly.type
_entity_poly.pdbx_seq_one_letter_code
_entity_poly.pdbx_strand_id
1 'polypeptide(L)'
;MFLKDLYRKVGWPLYRKYGHAYDAFKLALTGQADPFEELEVSDDLKRQITSYIQRRLAPQPVKVRSDIEVTCFSELGVDTIRAALLAGEACSTELCPVQVRLVAPPRYVMTTMTLDKEAGRDTLIAATEAIRAHLDANGG
;
A
#
# COMPACT_ATOMS: atom_id res chain seq x y z
N MET A 1 -9.05 22.30 28.86
CA MET A 1 -7.58 22.38 29.00
C MET A 1 -7.03 23.15 27.81
N PHE A 2 -6.22 24.18 28.01
CA PHE A 2 -5.74 25.05 26.92
C PHE A 2 -4.75 24.29 26.01
N LEU A 3 -4.83 24.52 24.70
CA LEU A 3 -3.99 23.89 23.68
C LEU A 3 -2.49 24.11 23.95
N LYS A 4 -2.12 25.27 24.49
CA LYS A 4 -0.73 25.62 24.84
C LYS A 4 -0.14 24.72 25.92
N ASP A 5 -0.91 24.39 26.95
CA ASP A 5 -0.44 23.54 28.04
C ASP A 5 -0.21 22.11 27.57
N LEU A 6 -1.05 21.65 26.63
CA LEU A 6 -0.87 20.35 26.00
C LEU A 6 0.39 20.30 25.14
N TYR A 7 0.66 21.34 24.34
CA TYR A 7 1.91 21.42 23.56
C TYR A 7 3.15 21.49 24.45
N ARG A 8 3.08 22.20 25.58
CA ARG A 8 4.18 22.30 26.52
C ARG A 8 4.47 20.97 27.22
N LYS A 9 3.42 20.21 27.54
CA LYS A 9 3.54 18.89 28.16
C LYS A 9 3.90 17.79 27.18
N VAL A 10 3.36 17.81 25.96
CA VAL A 10 3.46 16.70 24.99
C VAL A 10 4.35 17.03 23.80
N GLY A 11 4.14 18.16 23.15
CA GLY A 11 4.84 18.52 21.92
C GLY A 11 6.34 18.78 22.12
N TRP A 12 6.72 19.56 23.14
CA TRP A 12 8.13 19.96 23.35
C TRP A 12 9.05 18.81 23.79
N PRO A 13 8.64 17.89 24.69
CA PRO A 13 9.46 16.72 25.03
C PRO A 13 9.66 15.79 23.82
N LEU A 14 8.61 15.54 23.04
CA LEU A 14 8.71 14.74 21.81
C LEU A 14 9.69 15.38 20.81
N TYR A 15 9.61 16.69 20.61
CA TYR A 15 10.51 17.42 19.72
C TYR A 15 11.96 17.39 20.20
N ARG A 16 12.22 17.47 21.50
CA ARG A 16 13.58 17.39 22.05
C ARG A 16 14.19 16.00 21.94
N LYS A 17 13.39 14.94 22.12
CA LYS A 17 13.89 13.57 22.16
C LYS A 17 14.10 12.96 20.78
N TYR A 18 13.22 13.26 19.82
CA TYR A 18 13.24 12.66 18.47
C TYR A 18 13.54 13.68 17.36
N GLY A 19 13.82 14.94 17.70
CA GLY A 19 14.02 16.03 16.72
C GLY A 19 12.72 16.53 16.09
N HIS A 20 11.85 15.61 15.68
CA HIS A 20 10.50 15.89 15.22
C HIS A 20 9.47 14.98 15.90
N ALA A 21 8.36 15.58 16.35
CA ALA A 21 7.24 14.82 16.92
C ALA A 21 6.65 13.79 15.92
N TYR A 22 6.83 14.02 14.62
CA TYR A 22 6.35 13.11 13.56
C TYR A 22 7.07 11.75 13.58
N ASP A 23 8.37 11.73 13.86
CA ASP A 23 9.14 10.48 13.90
C ASP A 23 8.83 9.67 15.16
N ALA A 24 8.58 10.36 16.28
CA ALA A 24 8.05 9.74 17.48
C ALA A 24 6.67 9.09 17.25
N PHE A 25 5.78 9.74 16.48
CA PHE A 25 4.48 9.18 16.14
C PHE A 25 4.57 7.97 15.20
N LYS A 26 5.56 7.94 14.29
CA LYS A 26 5.82 6.75 13.47
C LYS A 26 6.27 5.56 14.32
N LEU A 27 7.20 5.78 15.27
CA LEU A 27 7.67 4.74 16.18
C LEU A 27 6.57 4.20 17.10
N ALA A 28 5.66 5.08 17.54
CA ALA A 28 4.46 4.70 18.29
C ALA A 28 3.51 3.84 17.44
N LEU A 29 3.43 4.12 16.13
CA LEU A 29 2.54 3.40 15.21
C LEU A 29 3.08 2.01 14.85
N THR A 30 4.40 1.85 14.72
CA THR A 30 5.05 0.54 14.54
C THR A 30 5.16 -0.28 15.82
N GLY A 31 4.71 0.25 16.97
CA GLY A 31 4.73 -0.45 18.26
C GLY A 31 6.12 -0.64 18.85
N GLN A 32 7.12 0.10 18.34
CA GLN A 32 8.52 -0.05 18.76
C GLN A 32 8.89 0.76 20.01
N ALA A 33 8.16 1.85 20.28
CA ALA A 33 8.34 2.65 21.48
C ALA A 33 7.08 3.46 21.76
N ASP A 34 6.65 3.53 23.02
CA ASP A 34 5.62 4.47 23.45
C ASP A 34 6.29 5.81 23.81
N PRO A 35 6.28 6.83 22.93
CA PRO A 35 6.87 8.13 23.24
C PRO A 35 6.10 8.87 24.35
N PHE A 36 4.96 8.32 24.78
CA PHE A 36 4.10 8.86 25.83
C PHE A 36 4.35 8.23 27.21
N GLU A 37 5.19 7.20 27.34
CA GLU A 37 5.49 6.55 28.63
C GLU A 37 6.17 7.50 29.62
N GLU A 38 7.11 8.32 29.14
CA GLU A 38 7.80 9.33 29.95
C GLU A 38 6.96 10.59 30.23
N LEU A 39 5.73 10.67 29.70
CA LEU A 39 4.88 11.84 29.88
C LEU A 39 3.70 11.54 30.80
N GLU A 40 3.59 12.36 31.86
CA GLU A 40 2.42 12.44 32.75
C GLU A 40 1.22 13.06 32.02
N VAL A 41 0.58 12.28 31.14
CA VAL A 41 -0.67 12.62 30.47
C VAL A 41 -1.73 11.60 30.85
N SER A 42 -2.96 12.07 31.06
CA SER A 42 -4.11 11.21 31.36
C SER A 42 -4.31 10.14 30.28
N ASP A 43 -4.62 8.91 30.71
CA ASP A 43 -4.79 7.72 29.85
C ASP A 43 -5.81 7.93 28.72
N ASP A 44 -6.90 8.64 29.01
CA ASP A 44 -7.92 9.05 28.04
C ASP A 44 -7.34 9.86 26.87
N LEU A 45 -6.42 10.77 27.18
CA LEU A 45 -5.80 11.63 26.19
C LEU A 45 -4.78 10.86 25.36
N LYS A 46 -4.03 9.93 25.97
CA LYS A 46 -3.14 9.02 25.25
C LYS A 46 -3.93 8.17 24.26
N ARG A 47 -5.04 7.56 24.68
CA ARG A 47 -5.92 6.78 23.80
C ARG A 47 -6.47 7.59 22.63
N GLN A 48 -6.94 8.82 22.89
CA GLN A 48 -7.43 9.69 21.82
C GLN A 48 -6.33 10.08 20.84
N ILE A 49 -5.15 10.46 21.34
CA ILE A 49 -4.01 10.83 20.50
C ILE A 49 -3.54 9.62 19.69
N THR A 50 -3.40 8.44 20.30
CA THR A 50 -3.00 7.21 19.61
C THR A 50 -4.03 6.81 18.55
N SER A 51 -5.33 6.88 18.85
CA SER A 51 -6.38 6.62 17.86
C SER A 51 -6.34 7.62 16.69
N TYR A 52 -6.05 8.90 16.98
CA TYR A 52 -5.93 9.93 15.96
C TYR A 52 -4.67 9.76 15.11
N ILE A 53 -3.54 9.40 15.73
CA ILE A 53 -2.29 9.05 15.04
C ILE A 53 -2.50 7.82 14.17
N GLN A 54 -3.12 6.75 14.69
CA GLN A 54 -3.46 5.58 13.89
C GLN A 54 -4.33 5.94 12.69
N ARG A 55 -5.36 6.78 12.84
CA ARG A 55 -6.20 7.19 11.71
C ARG A 55 -5.50 8.10 10.69
N ARG A 56 -4.53 8.91 11.12
CA ARG A 56 -3.85 9.92 10.28
C ARG A 56 -2.51 9.46 9.69
N LEU A 57 -1.76 8.63 10.41
CA LEU A 57 -0.44 8.11 10.05
C LEU A 57 -0.46 6.64 9.63
N ALA A 58 -1.54 5.89 9.87
CA ALA A 58 -1.63 4.56 9.27
C ALA A 58 -1.48 4.70 7.74
N PRO A 59 -0.64 3.88 7.12
CA PRO A 59 -0.47 3.88 5.67
C PRO A 59 -1.84 3.70 5.05
N GLN A 60 -2.36 4.77 4.44
CA GLN A 60 -3.60 4.66 3.70
C GLN A 60 -3.32 3.74 2.50
N PRO A 61 -4.18 2.73 2.25
CA PRO A 61 -3.94 1.79 1.18
C PRO A 61 -3.81 2.55 -0.13
N VAL A 62 -2.65 2.38 -0.77
CA VAL A 62 -2.33 3.06 -2.02
C VAL A 62 -2.88 2.21 -3.16
N LYS A 63 -3.65 2.84 -4.04
CA LYS A 63 -4.11 2.21 -5.27
C LYS A 63 -3.01 2.35 -6.32
N VAL A 64 -2.35 1.25 -6.66
CA VAL A 64 -1.37 1.18 -7.74
C VAL A 64 -2.08 0.77 -9.02
N ARG A 65 -1.84 1.53 -10.09
CA ARG A 65 -2.39 1.26 -11.42
C ARG A 65 -1.24 1.05 -12.39
N SER A 66 -1.29 -0.04 -13.14
CA SER A 66 -0.38 -0.33 -14.24
C SER A 66 -1.20 -0.52 -15.52
N ASP A 67 -0.83 0.20 -16.57
CA ASP A 67 -1.43 0.03 -17.89
C ASP A 67 -0.53 -0.91 -18.70
N ILE A 68 -1.11 -1.96 -19.27
CA ILE A 68 -0.40 -2.99 -20.02
C ILE A 68 -1.00 -3.07 -21.41
N GLU A 69 -0.15 -3.10 -22.42
CA GLU A 69 -0.56 -3.35 -23.81
C GLU A 69 -0.27 -4.81 -24.15
N VAL A 70 -1.31 -5.55 -24.53
CA VAL A 70 -1.19 -6.97 -24.90
C VAL A 70 -1.69 -7.14 -26.32
N THR A 71 -0.79 -7.59 -27.19
CA THR A 71 -1.07 -7.88 -28.60
C THR A 71 -0.79 -9.34 -28.87
N CYS A 72 -1.78 -10.07 -29.36
CA CYS A 72 -1.63 -11.45 -29.80
C CYS A 72 -2.21 -11.55 -31.21
N PHE A 73 -1.44 -12.09 -32.16
CA PHE A 73 -1.80 -12.16 -33.59
C PHE A 73 -2.26 -13.55 -34.04
N SER A 74 -2.38 -14.50 -33.10
CA SER A 74 -2.81 -15.87 -33.38
C SER A 74 -4.33 -15.99 -33.49
N GLU A 75 -4.81 -17.00 -34.23
CA GLU A 75 -6.25 -17.27 -34.42
C GLU A 75 -7.00 -17.57 -33.11
N LEU A 76 -6.28 -17.97 -32.05
CA LEU A 76 -6.80 -18.21 -30.70
C LEU A 76 -6.42 -17.11 -29.69
N GLY A 77 -5.96 -15.94 -30.18
CA GLY A 77 -5.34 -14.92 -29.33
C GLY A 77 -6.23 -14.40 -28.19
N VAL A 78 -7.56 -14.37 -28.35
CA VAL A 78 -8.48 -13.93 -27.28
C VAL A 78 -8.47 -14.90 -26.09
N ASP A 79 -8.43 -16.20 -26.34
CA ASP A 79 -8.38 -17.23 -25.29
C ASP A 79 -7.01 -17.26 -24.61
N THR A 80 -5.93 -17.05 -25.37
CA THR A 80 -4.57 -16.91 -24.82
C THR A 80 -4.47 -15.69 -23.90
N ILE A 81 -5.00 -14.54 -24.31
CA ILE A 81 -5.01 -13.32 -23.48
C ILE A 81 -5.83 -13.58 -22.21
N ARG A 82 -7.00 -14.22 -22.32
CA ARG A 82 -7.83 -14.54 -21.15
C ARG A 82 -7.09 -15.45 -20.18
N ALA A 83 -6.43 -16.50 -20.66
CA ALA A 83 -5.66 -17.44 -19.84
C ALA A 83 -4.46 -16.75 -19.17
N ALA A 84 -3.74 -15.89 -19.90
CA ALA A 84 -2.63 -15.12 -19.35
C ALA A 84 -3.08 -14.15 -18.25
N LEU A 85 -4.18 -13.42 -18.47
CA LEU A 85 -4.74 -12.52 -17.45
C LEU A 85 -5.21 -13.28 -16.20
N LEU A 86 -5.78 -14.47 -16.37
CA LEU A 86 -6.22 -15.31 -15.26
C LEU A 86 -5.02 -15.85 -14.44
N ALA A 87 -3.93 -16.21 -15.13
CA ALA A 87 -2.67 -16.58 -14.47
C ALA A 87 -2.05 -15.40 -13.71
N GLY A 88 -2.11 -14.19 -14.26
CA GLY A 88 -1.68 -12.97 -13.59
C GLY A 88 -2.53 -12.62 -12.36
N GLU A 89 -3.84 -12.91 -12.40
CA GLU A 89 -4.74 -12.76 -11.24
C GLU A 89 -4.50 -13.84 -10.17
N ALA A 90 -4.11 -15.06 -10.57
CA ALA A 90 -3.76 -16.13 -9.63
C ALA A 90 -2.48 -15.87 -8.82
N CYS A 91 -1.58 -15.00 -9.30
CA CYS A 91 -0.45 -14.48 -8.52
C CYS A 91 -0.84 -13.43 -7.48
N SER A 92 -2.14 -13.11 -7.33
CA SER A 92 -2.58 -12.17 -6.29
C SER A 92 -2.48 -12.78 -4.89
N THR A 93 -1.93 -11.99 -3.97
CA THR A 93 -1.86 -12.31 -2.53
C THR A 93 -3.08 -11.72 -1.83
N GLU A 94 -3.56 -12.32 -0.72
CA GLU A 94 -4.73 -11.83 0.04
C GLU A 94 -4.61 -10.36 0.51
N LEU A 95 -3.38 -9.86 0.67
CA LEU A 95 -3.08 -8.46 1.01
C LEU A 95 -3.13 -7.50 -0.19
N CYS A 96 -3.12 -8.02 -1.42
CA CYS A 96 -2.92 -7.27 -2.66
C CYS A 96 -3.82 -7.83 -3.80
N PRO A 97 -5.15 -7.60 -3.78
CA PRO A 97 -6.02 -8.08 -4.85
C PRO A 97 -5.69 -7.35 -6.16
N VAL A 98 -5.28 -8.12 -7.18
CA VAL A 98 -5.01 -7.61 -8.53
C VAL A 98 -6.31 -7.71 -9.34
N GLN A 99 -6.83 -6.59 -9.82
CA GLN A 99 -7.97 -6.56 -10.73
C GLN A 99 -7.54 -6.08 -12.10
N VAL A 100 -7.80 -6.88 -13.13
CA VAL A 100 -7.58 -6.49 -14.53
C VAL A 100 -8.88 -5.99 -15.14
N ARG A 101 -8.85 -4.83 -15.78
CA ARG A 101 -9.97 -4.27 -16.54
C ARG A 101 -9.53 -3.95 -17.96
N LEU A 102 -10.38 -4.28 -18.92
CA LEU A 102 -10.22 -3.88 -20.30
C LEU A 102 -10.76 -2.45 -20.46
N VAL A 103 -9.92 -1.53 -20.95
CA VAL A 103 -10.36 -0.17 -21.29
C VAL A 103 -10.68 -0.08 -22.78
N ALA A 104 -9.75 -0.52 -23.63
CA ALA A 104 -9.93 -0.61 -25.07
C ALA A 104 -8.88 -1.60 -25.63
N PRO A 105 -9.15 -2.39 -26.68
CA PRO A 105 -8.09 -3.13 -27.37
C PRO A 105 -7.06 -2.14 -27.95
N PRO A 106 -5.73 -2.28 -27.75
CA PRO A 106 -4.95 -3.35 -27.09
C PRO A 106 -4.55 -3.08 -25.61
N ARG A 107 -5.14 -2.06 -24.97
CA ARG A 107 -4.77 -1.55 -23.65
C ARG A 107 -5.63 -2.11 -22.50
N TYR A 108 -4.98 -2.83 -21.62
CA TYR A 108 -5.51 -3.40 -20.38
C TYR A 108 -5.00 -2.59 -19.18
N VAL A 109 -5.75 -2.60 -18.08
CA VAL A 109 -5.39 -1.89 -16.86
C VAL A 109 -5.42 -2.87 -15.69
N MET A 110 -4.28 -3.05 -15.05
CA MET A 110 -4.15 -3.77 -13.79
C MET A 110 -4.20 -2.78 -12.64
N THR A 111 -5.02 -3.09 -11.64
CA THR A 111 -5.20 -2.27 -10.44
C THR A 111 -4.99 -3.14 -9.21
N THR A 112 -4.12 -2.70 -8.31
CA THR A 112 -3.88 -3.39 -7.03
C THR A 112 -3.98 -2.39 -5.89
N MET A 113 -4.62 -2.79 -4.78
CA MET A 113 -4.64 -2.01 -3.55
C MET A 113 -3.68 -2.63 -2.55
N THR A 114 -2.65 -1.89 -2.14
CA THR A 114 -1.61 -2.39 -1.21
C THR A 114 -1.32 -1.35 -0.13
N LEU A 115 -0.97 -1.82 1.07
CA LEU A 115 -0.49 -0.95 2.16
C LEU A 115 0.96 -0.50 1.90
N ASP A 116 1.75 -1.37 1.28
CA ASP A 116 3.14 -1.10 0.89
C ASP A 116 3.29 -0.91 -0.62
N LYS A 117 3.90 0.21 -1.00
CA LYS A 117 4.15 0.57 -2.40
C LYS A 117 5.14 -0.38 -3.08
N GLU A 118 6.16 -0.83 -2.36
CA GLU A 118 7.22 -1.70 -2.90
C GLU A 118 6.69 -3.13 -3.11
N ALA A 119 6.09 -3.74 -2.09
CA ALA A 119 5.49 -5.07 -2.20
C ALA A 119 4.41 -5.14 -3.30
N GLY A 120 3.61 -4.08 -3.45
CA GLY A 120 2.61 -3.99 -4.54
C GLY A 120 3.23 -3.90 -5.93
N ARG A 121 4.35 -3.18 -6.07
CA ARG A 121 5.11 -3.10 -7.31
C ARG A 121 5.70 -4.46 -7.68
N ASP A 122 6.33 -5.15 -6.74
CA ASP A 122 7.00 -6.43 -7.01
C ASP A 122 5.98 -7.51 -7.41
N THR A 123 4.81 -7.52 -6.76
CA THR A 123 3.70 -8.41 -7.13
C THR A 123 3.19 -8.13 -8.55
N LEU A 124 3.06 -6.85 -8.92
CA LEU A 124 2.65 -6.44 -10.28
C LEU A 124 3.71 -6.83 -11.34
N ILE A 125 4.99 -6.73 -11.01
CA ILE A 125 6.09 -7.16 -11.90
C ILE A 125 6.02 -8.67 -12.11
N ALA A 126 5.91 -9.45 -11.03
CA ALA A 126 5.80 -10.91 -11.12
C ALA A 126 4.57 -11.36 -11.93
N ALA A 127 3.42 -10.71 -11.74
CA ALA A 127 2.22 -10.97 -12.53
C ALA A 127 2.41 -10.63 -14.01
N THR A 128 3.13 -9.54 -14.32
CA THR A 128 3.45 -9.16 -15.71
C THR A 128 4.40 -10.16 -16.35
N GLU A 129 5.39 -10.66 -15.62
CA GLU A 129 6.30 -11.71 -16.10
C GLU A 129 5.57 -13.04 -16.36
N ALA A 130 4.66 -13.44 -15.47
CA ALA A 130 3.83 -14.63 -15.68
C ALA A 130 2.92 -14.49 -16.92
N ILE A 131 2.31 -13.32 -17.11
CA ILE A 131 1.53 -12.98 -18.31
C ILE A 131 2.41 -13.10 -19.56
N ARG A 132 3.62 -12.51 -19.52
CA ARG A 132 4.57 -12.55 -20.64
C ARG A 132 4.98 -13.97 -21.00
N ALA A 133 5.33 -14.80 -20.01
CA ALA A 133 5.69 -16.20 -20.23
C ALA A 133 4.54 -17.01 -20.87
N HIS A 134 3.29 -16.74 -20.47
CA HIS A 134 2.11 -17.35 -21.08
C HIS A 134 1.84 -16.87 -22.52
N LEU A 135 2.21 -15.64 -22.85
CA LEU A 135 2.09 -15.08 -24.19
C LEU A 135 3.18 -15.63 -25.13
N ASP A 136 4.44 -15.61 -24.67
CA ASP A 136 5.60 -16.13 -25.42
C ASP A 136 5.42 -17.63 -25.77
N ALA A 137 4.88 -18.44 -24.85
CA ALA A 137 4.64 -19.86 -25.07
C ALA A 137 3.56 -20.18 -26.13
N ASN A 138 2.65 -19.23 -26.40
CA ASN A 138 1.50 -19.41 -27.29
C ASN A 138 1.60 -18.57 -28.58
N GLY A 139 2.77 -17.98 -28.85
CA GLY A 139 3.06 -17.31 -30.12
C GLY A 139 2.56 -15.86 -30.20
N GLY A 140 2.95 -15.02 -29.24
CA GLY A 140 2.80 -13.56 -29.30
C GLY A 140 3.80 -12.84 -28.41
#